data_AF-A0A5K0Y1G9-F1
#
_entry.id   AF-A0A5K0Y1G9-F1
#
_cell.length_a   1.000
_cell.length_b   1.000
_cell.length_c   1.000
_cell.angle_alpha   90.00
_cell.angle_beta   90.00
_cell.angle_gamma   90.00
#
_symmetry.space_group_name_H-M   'P 1'
#
loop_
_entity.id
_entity.type
_entity.pdbx_description
1 polymer ?
#
loop_
_entity_poly.entity_id
_entity_poly.type
_entity_poly.pdbx_seq_one_letter_code
_entity_poly.pdbx_strand_id
1 'polypeptide(L)' 'MSFEDLESGRPLPARGKQDPSQAVAAGIFQINTAVSTFQRLVNTLGTPKDTPELREKL' A
#
# COMPACT_ATOMS: atom_id res chain seq x y z
N MET A 1 8.64 -7.99 -39.88
CA MET A 1 8.43 -6.87 -38.94
C MET A 1 9.21 -7.22 -37.68
N SER A 2 10.34 -6.55 -37.47
CA SER A 2 11.40 -6.90 -36.50
C SER A 2 11.10 -6.35 -35.11
N PHE A 3 11.65 -7.00 -34.09
CA PHE A 3 11.52 -6.66 -32.67
C PHE A 3 12.09 -5.26 -32.33
N GLU A 4 13.02 -4.75 -33.14
CA GLU A 4 13.57 -3.38 -33.03
C GLU A 4 12.58 -2.25 -33.32
N ASP A 5 11.50 -2.46 -34.09
CA ASP A 5 10.49 -1.42 -34.34
C ASP A 5 9.56 -1.19 -33.13
N LEU A 6 9.50 -2.13 -32.19
CA LEU A 6 8.66 -2.02 -30.99
C LEU A 6 9.37 -1.33 -29.81
N GLU A 7 10.70 -1.22 -29.85
CA GLU A 7 11.49 -0.63 -28.76
C GLU A 7 11.85 0.84 -28.99
N SER A 8 11.84 1.30 -30.24
CA SER A 8 12.19 2.68 -30.64
C SER A 8 11.14 3.73 -30.25
N GLY A 9 9.94 3.31 -29.83
CA GLY A 9 8.80 4.20 -29.57
C GLY A 9 8.25 4.20 -28.14
N ARG A 10 8.85 3.47 -27.19
CA ARG A 10 8.36 3.50 -25.79
C ARG A 10 8.98 4.69 -25.06
N PRO A 11 8.20 5.72 -24.66
CA PRO A 11 8.67 6.56 -23.57
C PRO A 11 8.86 5.64 -22.38
N LEU A 12 10.11 5.41 -21.99
CA LEU A 12 10.45 4.92 -20.66
C LEU A 12 9.54 5.67 -19.69
N PRO A 13 8.79 5.00 -18.80
CA PRO A 13 7.97 5.73 -17.84
C PRO A 13 8.95 6.62 -17.10
N ALA A 14 8.87 7.92 -17.39
CA ALA A 14 9.66 8.89 -16.70
C ALA A 14 9.35 8.60 -15.23
N ARG A 15 10.38 8.23 -14.47
CA ARG A 15 10.35 8.23 -13.01
C ARG A 15 10.28 9.70 -12.58
N GLY A 16 9.27 10.40 -13.10
CA GLY A 16 8.98 11.79 -12.89
C GLY A 16 8.50 11.86 -11.48
N LYS A 17 9.32 12.51 -10.64
CA LYS A 17 8.96 13.22 -9.42
C LYS A 17 7.58 12.82 -8.91
N GLN A 18 7.55 11.96 -7.88
CA GLN A 18 6.33 11.65 -7.13
C GLN A 18 5.49 12.91 -7.02
N ASP A 19 4.36 12.92 -7.74
CA ASP A 19 3.48 14.06 -7.75
C ASP A 19 3.07 14.29 -6.29
N PRO A 20 3.18 15.51 -5.73
CA PRO A 20 2.84 15.73 -4.33
C PRO A 20 1.42 15.25 -4.01
N SER A 21 0.52 15.28 -5.00
CA SER A 21 -0.82 14.68 -4.92
C SER A 21 -0.79 13.15 -4.69
N GLN A 22 0.12 12.43 -5.34
CA GLN A 22 0.30 10.98 -5.18
C GLN A 22 0.87 10.63 -3.80
N ALA A 23 1.80 11.44 -3.28
CA ALA A 23 2.34 11.26 -1.93
C ALA A 23 1.25 11.45 -0.86
N VAL A 24 0.39 12.46 -1.02
CA VAL A 24 -0.77 12.69 -0.13
C VAL A 24 -1.78 11.55 -0.24
N ALA A 25 -2.13 11.11 -1.46
CA ALA A 25 -3.05 10.00 -1.67
C ALA A 25 -2.52 8.70 -1.04
N ALA A 26 -1.22 8.40 -1.18
CA ALA A 26 -0.59 7.26 -0.53
C ALA A 26 -0.65 7.37 1.00
N GLY A 27 -0.40 8.55 1.57
CA GLY A 27 -0.53 8.79 3.01
C GLY A 27 -1.95 8.56 3.53
N ILE A 28 -2.96 9.07 2.83
CA ILE A 28 -4.38 8.85 3.18
C ILE A 28 -4.74 7.36 3.13
N PHE A 29 -4.27 6.64 2.10
CA PHE A 29 -4.49 5.21 1.98
C PHE A 29 -3.82 4.43 3.12
N GLN A 30 -2.57 4.77 3.46
CA GLN A 30 -1.85 4.15 4.56
C GLN A 30 -2.55 4.37 5.90
N ILE A 31 -3.04 5.59 6.17
CA ILE A 31 -3.80 5.90 7.39
C ILE A 31 -5.07 5.05 7.46
N ASN A 32 -5.88 5.03 6.39
CA ASN A 32 -7.12 4.24 6.38
C ASN A 32 -6.86 2.74 6.55
N THR A 33 -5.78 2.24 5.94
CA THR A 33 -5.34 0.84 6.08
C THR A 33 -4.92 0.54 7.52
N ALA A 34 -4.14 1.43 8.15
CA ALA A 34 -3.71 1.28 9.53
C ALA A 34 -4.91 1.28 10.50
N VAL A 35 -5.85 2.22 10.32
CA VAL A 35 -7.08 2.29 11.14
C VAL A 35 -7.91 1.01 10.99
N SER A 36 -8.11 0.53 9.77
CA SER A 36 -8.87 -0.71 9.53
C SER A 36 -8.19 -1.93 10.14
N THR A 37 -6.85 -1.98 10.09
CA THR A 37 -6.06 -3.07 10.68
C THR A 37 -6.13 -3.03 12.19
N PHE A 38 -5.97 -1.85 12.80
CA PHE A 38 -6.12 -1.65 14.24
C PHE A 38 -7.53 -2.05 14.71
N GLN A 39 -8.58 -1.64 13.99
CA GLN A 39 -9.94 -2.02 14.35
C GLN A 39 -10.15 -3.53 14.29
N ARG A 40 -9.55 -4.23 13.32
CA ARG A 40 -9.56 -5.71 13.31
C ARG A 40 -8.84 -6.28 14.52
N LEU A 41 -7.65 -5.77 14.87
CA LEU A 41 -6.89 -6.22 16.04
C LEU A 41 -7.70 -6.04 17.33
N VAL A 42 -8.28 -4.86 17.54
CA VAL A 42 -9.14 -4.58 18.70
C VAL A 42 -10.37 -5.50 18.72
N ASN A 43 -11.01 -5.74 17.58
CA ASN A 43 -12.16 -6.65 17.49
C ASN A 43 -11.78 -8.12 17.73
N THR A 44 -10.51 -8.50 17.58
CA THR A 44 -10.04 -9.85 17.90
C THR A 44 -9.69 -10.04 19.37
N LEU A 45 -9.50 -8.97 20.15
CA LEU A 45 -9.24 -9.04 21.59
C LEU A 45 -10.43 -9.67 22.32
N GLY A 46 -10.17 -10.63 23.20
CA GLY A 46 -11.22 -11.34 23.94
C GLY A 46 -12.02 -12.35 23.11
N THR A 47 -11.71 -12.54 21.82
CA THR A 47 -12.22 -13.67 21.02
C THR A 47 -11.27 -14.86 21.14
N PRO A 48 -11.66 -16.10 20.81
CA PRO A 48 -10.71 -17.24 20.78
C PRO A 48 -9.58 -17.10 19.75
N LYS A 49 -9.58 -16.03 18.93
CA LYS A 49 -8.49 -15.66 18.02
C LYS A 49 -7.51 -14.64 18.62
N ASP A 50 -7.72 -14.24 19.88
CA ASP A 50 -6.80 -13.38 20.63
C ASP A 50 -5.50 -14.16 20.87
N THR A 51 -4.44 -13.80 20.14
CA THR A 51 -3.10 -14.32 20.35
C THR A 51 -2.21 -13.21 20.91
N PRO A 52 -1.21 -13.54 21.75
CA PRO A 52 -0.29 -12.53 22.30
C PRO A 52 0.42 -11.73 21.21
N GLU A 53 0.74 -12.36 20.08
CA GLU A 53 1.36 -11.73 18.90
C GLU A 53 0.49 -10.65 18.25
N LEU A 54 -0.85 -10.80 18.27
CA LEU A 54 -1.76 -9.77 17.77
C LEU A 54 -1.89 -8.60 18.76
N ARG A 55 -1.70 -8.87 20.05
CA ARG A 55 -1.76 -7.86 21.11
C ARG A 55 -0.51 -6.99 21.17
N GLU A 56 0.67 -7.53 20.82
CA GLU A 56 1.92 -6.76 20.68
C GLU A 56 1.93 -5.82 19.46
N LYS A 57 1.04 -6.05 18.48
CA LYS A 57 0.88 -5.22 17.29
C LYS A 57 -0.09 -4.04 17.46
N LEU A 58 -0.70 -3.91 18.64
CA LEU A 58 -1.48 -2.73 19.05
C LEU A 58 -0.54 -1.61 19.49
#